data_AF-A0A356KYH7-F1
#
_entry.id   AF-A0A356KYH7-F1
#
_cell.length_a   1.000
_cell.length_b   1.000
_cell.length_c   1.000
_cell.angle_alpha   90.00
_cell.angle_beta   90.00
_cell.angle_gamma   90.00
#
_symmetry.space_group_name_H-M   'P 1'
#
loop_
_entity.id
_entity.type
_entity.pdbx_description
1 polymer ?
#
loop_
_entity_poly.entity_id
_entity_poly.type
_entity_poly.pdbx_seq_one_letter_code
_entity_poly.pdbx_strand_id
1 'polypeptide(L)' 'LEPRDLRFETYRASGPGGQHRNTTDSAVRVTHLPTGVQAQSAEERSQGRNKALALAALRARL' A
#
# COMPACT_ATOMS: atom_id res chain seq x y z
N LEU A 1 -2.96 -13.26 9.45
CA LEU A 1 -2.47 -12.85 8.12
C LEU A 1 -1.13 -13.52 7.87
N GLU A 2 -1.13 -14.59 7.08
CA GLU A 2 0.09 -15.29 6.70
C GLU A 2 0.80 -14.52 5.57
N PRO A 3 2.14 -14.43 5.56
CA PRO A 3 2.87 -13.72 4.51
C PRO A 3 2.59 -14.24 3.09
N ARG A 4 2.34 -15.56 2.95
CA ARG A 4 2.04 -16.22 1.67
C ARG A 4 0.71 -15.80 1.06
N ASP A 5 -0.22 -15.32 1.88
CA ASP A 5 -1.57 -14.93 1.45
C ASP A 5 -1.65 -13.43 1.09
N LEU A 6 -0.53 -12.71 1.19
CA LEU A 6 -0.45 -11.29 0.96
C LEU A 6 0.32 -10.99 -0.33
N ARG A 7 -0.34 -10.34 -1.27
CA ARG A 7 0.29 -9.78 -2.46
C ARG A 7 0.53 -8.29 -2.25
N PHE A 8 1.78 -7.85 -2.44
CA PHE A 8 2.15 -6.44 -2.36
C PHE A 8 2.47 -5.91 -3.76
N GLU A 9 1.96 -4.72 -4.07
CA GLU A 9 2.20 -4.04 -5.34
C GLU A 9 2.62 -2.61 -5.03
N THR A 10 3.76 -2.19 -5.59
CA THR A 10 4.25 -0.81 -5.50
C THR A 10 3.88 -0.06 -6.76
N TYR A 11 3.38 1.15 -6.62
CA TYR A 11 3.01 1.99 -7.74
C TYR A 11 3.27 3.46 -7.43
N ARG A 12 3.22 4.27 -8.47
CA ARG A 12 3.36 5.72 -8.35
C ARG A 12 2.09 6.31 -7.76
N ALA A 13 2.23 7.12 -6.71
CA ALA A 13 1.11 7.86 -6.17
C ALA A 13 0.59 8.84 -7.25
N SER A 14 -0.71 8.81 -7.52
CA SER A 14 -1.40 9.75 -8.40
C SER A 14 -2.30 10.67 -7.57
N GLY A 15 -2.21 11.97 -7.80
CA GLY A 15 -3.06 12.96 -7.12
C GLY A 15 -2.45 14.36 -7.06
N PRO A 16 -3.19 15.35 -6.52
CA PRO A 16 -2.65 16.67 -6.23
C PRO A 16 -1.52 16.50 -5.22
N GLY A 17 -0.29 16.70 -5.69
CA GLY A 17 0.93 16.50 -4.95
C GLY A 17 2.07 17.05 -5.79
N GLY A 18 3.03 17.70 -5.16
CA GLY A 18 4.19 18.23 -5.87
C GLY A 18 4.97 17.13 -6.60
N GLN A 19 5.88 17.56 -7.46
CA GLN A 19 6.85 16.74 -8.22
C GLN A 19 7.44 15.54 -7.44
N HIS A 20 7.64 15.66 -6.12
CA HIS A 20 8.14 14.55 -5.30
C HIS A 20 7.15 13.39 -5.11
N ARG A 21 5.84 13.65 -4.97
CA ARG A 21 4.81 12.61 -4.79
C ARG A 21 4.55 11.84 -6.09
N ASN A 22 4.61 12.55 -7.21
CA ASN A 22 4.22 12.04 -8.53
C ASN A 22 5.37 11.42 -9.33
N THR A 23 6.60 11.41 -8.80
CA THR A 23 7.76 10.84 -9.51
C THR A 23 8.28 9.56 -8.86
N THR A 24 7.97 9.34 -7.57
CA THR A 24 8.50 8.21 -6.80
C THR A 24 7.45 7.11 -6.62
N ASP A 25 7.86 5.86 -6.87
CA ASP A 25 7.07 4.66 -6.64
C ASP A 25 7.01 4.32 -5.15
N SER A 26 6.34 5.18 -4.40
CA SER A 26 6.21 5.10 -2.94
C SER A 26 4.88 4.53 -2.48
N ALA A 27 3.84 4.53 -3.33
CA ALA A 27 2.53 4.00 -2.96
C ALA A 27 2.56 2.47 -2.93
N VAL A 28 1.89 1.89 -1.94
CA VAL A 28 1.82 0.44 -1.75
C VAL A 28 0.36 0.00 -1.71
N ARG A 29 0.04 -1.07 -2.42
CA ARG A 29 -1.20 -1.82 -2.31
C ARG A 29 -0.88 -3.21 -1.75
N VAL A 30 -1.72 -3.67 -0.83
CA VAL A 30 -1.70 -5.02 -0.30
C VAL A 30 -3.05 -5.68 -0.55
N THR A 31 -3.02 -6.92 -1.02
CA THR A 31 -4.20 -7.74 -1.30
C THR A 31 -4.10 -9.04 -0.51
N HIS A 32 -5.15 -9.36 0.25
CA HIS A 32 -5.29 -10.65 0.89
C HIS A 32 -5.96 -11.63 -0.09
N LEU A 33 -5.16 -12.51 -0.68
CA LEU A 33 -5.55 -13.41 -1.76
C LEU A 33 -6.78 -14.29 -1.43
N PRO A 34 -6.90 -14.89 -0.24
CA PRO A 34 -8.03 -15.76 0.08
C PRO A 34 -9.38 -15.03 0.15
N THR A 35 -9.38 -13.77 0.59
CA THR A 35 -10.61 -12.99 0.81
C THR A 35 -10.89 -11.96 -0.28
N GLY A 36 -9.91 -11.64 -1.13
CA GLY A 36 -9.98 -10.55 -2.09
C GLY A 36 -9.94 -9.14 -1.49
N VAL A 37 -9.89 -8.99 -0.15
CA VAL A 37 -9.82 -7.69 0.53
C VAL A 37 -8.50 -7.00 0.22
N GLN A 38 -8.58 -5.71 -0.09
CA GLN A 38 -7.45 -4.90 -0.52
C GLN A 38 -7.30 -3.67 0.39
N ALA A 39 -6.07 -3.23 0.59
CA ALA A 39 -5.76 -1.96 1.23
C ALA A 39 -4.60 -1.27 0.52
N GLN A 40 -4.55 0.05 0.57
CA GLN A 40 -3.50 0.83 -0.07
C GLN A 40 -3.12 2.04 0.78
N SER A 41 -1.88 2.48 0.65
CA SER A 41 -1.34 3.67 1.32
C SER A 41 -0.36 4.40 0.41
N ALA A 42 -0.49 5.73 0.36
CA ALA A 42 0.34 6.63 -0.45
C ALA A 42 0.62 7.98 0.26
N GLU A 43 0.51 7.99 1.59
CA GLU A 43 0.64 9.19 2.42
C GLU A 43 2.11 9.55 2.67
N GLU A 44 2.94 8.54 2.89
CA GLU A 44 4.34 8.73 3.24
C GLU A 44 5.24 8.72 2.00
N ARG A 45 6.39 9.39 2.09
CA ARG A 45 7.41 9.37 1.03
C ARG A 45 8.09 8.00 0.90
N SER A 46 8.11 7.23 1.98
CA SER A 46 8.78 5.92 2.03
C SER A 46 7.79 4.79 1.75
N GLN A 47 8.14 3.94 0.78
CA GLN A 47 7.39 2.70 0.52
C GLN A 47 7.29 1.79 1.75
N GLY A 48 8.30 1.77 2.62
CA GLY A 48 8.30 0.91 3.81
C GLY A 48 7.24 1.34 4.82
N ARG A 49 7.10 2.66 5.02
CA ARG A 49 6.03 3.22 5.87
C ARG A 49 4.66 2.97 5.25
N ASN A 50 4.51 3.19 3.94
CA ASN A 50 3.25 2.90 3.25
C ASN A 50 2.88 1.41 3.32
N LYS A 51 3.85 0.49 3.25
CA LYS A 51 3.61 -0.95 3.42
C LYS A 51 3.06 -1.26 4.81
N ALA A 52 3.64 -0.69 5.86
CA ALA A 52 3.19 -0.88 7.23
C ALA A 52 1.76 -0.34 7.45
N LEU A 53 1.47 0.86 6.92
CA LEU A 53 0.14 1.48 6.97
C LEU A 53 -0.90 0.67 6.19
N ALA A 54 -0.57 0.24 4.97
CA ALA A 54 -1.46 -0.59 4.16
C ALA A 54 -1.76 -1.92 4.85
N LEU A 55 -0.77 -2.53 5.50
CA LEU A 55 -0.95 -3.77 6.26
C LEU A 55 -1.82 -3.55 7.51
N ALA A 56 -1.63 -2.44 8.24
CA ALA A 56 -2.47 -2.08 9.38
C ALA A 56 -3.93 -1.86 8.96
N ALA A 57 -4.15 -1.13 7.85
CA ALA A 57 -5.48 -0.93 7.28
C ALA A 57 -6.13 -2.24 6.81
N LEU A 58 -5.35 -3.16 6.21
CA LEU A 58 -5.83 -4.48 5.83
C LEU A 58 -6.27 -5.30 7.06
N ARG A 59 -5.47 -5.28 8.13
CA ARG A 59 -5.78 -5.97 9.39
C ARG A 59 -7.04 -5.45 10.06
N ALA A 60 -7.36 -4.18 9.93
CA ALA A 60 -8.57 -3.59 10.49
C ALA A 60 -9.85 -3.94 9.69
N ARG A 61 -9.70 -4.40 8.45
CA ARG A 61 -10.82 -4.78 7.55
C ARG A 61 -11.15 -6.27 7.57
N LEU A 62 -10.27 -7.08 8.17
CA LEU A 62 -10.41 -8.53 8.34
C LEU A 62 -10.80 -8.84 9.78
#